data_AF-A0A382RZ87-F1
#
_entry.id   AF-A0A382RZ87-F1
#
_cell.length_a   1.000
_cell.length_b   1.000
_cell.length_c   1.000
_cell.angle_alpha   90.00
_cell.angle_beta   90.00
_cell.angle_gamma   90.00
#
_symmetry.space_group_name_H-M   'P 1'
#
loop_
_entity.id
_entity.type
_entity.pdbx_description
1 polymer ?
#
loop_
_entity_poly.entity_id
_entity_poly.type
_entity_poly.pdbx_seq_one_letter_code
_entity_poly.pdbx_strand_id
1 'polypeptide(L)'
;MQNSHDFGNTIAVLVGPTATGKSRLALEIAKLLPIEIVNGDSRLLYRHMNIGTAKPSASEMDNTPHHLINILDPDEPYSLALYINDARRSIEQIHRAGRLPLLVGGTGQYI
;
A
#
# COMPACT_ATOMS: atom_id res chain seq x y z
N MET A 1 10.58 18.85 19.53
CA MET A 1 11.28 18.99 18.23
C MET A 1 10.40 18.35 17.18
N GLN A 2 9.74 19.15 16.35
CA GLN A 2 8.92 18.65 15.25
C GLN A 2 9.86 18.46 14.06
N ASN A 3 10.21 17.21 13.76
CA ASN A 3 10.95 16.90 12.54
C ASN A 3 10.07 17.28 11.35
N SER A 4 10.45 18.33 10.64
CA SER A 4 9.84 18.71 9.36
C SER A 4 10.30 17.69 8.32
N HIS A 5 9.62 16.56 8.24
CA HIS A 5 9.84 15.60 7.18
C HIS A 5 9.22 16.14 5.89
N ASP A 6 10.05 16.72 5.01
CA ASP A 6 9.69 16.97 3.62
C ASP A 6 10.07 15.73 2.80
N PHE A 7 9.06 15.04 2.27
CA PHE A 7 9.27 13.83 1.47
C PHE A 7 9.42 14.13 -0.02
N GLY A 8 9.19 15.38 -0.49
CA GLY A 8 9.26 15.74 -1.90
C GLY A 8 8.58 14.71 -2.81
N ASN A 9 9.32 14.17 -3.78
CA ASN A 9 8.86 13.12 -4.70
C ASN A 9 9.31 11.70 -4.28
N THR A 10 9.67 11.49 -3.01
CA THR A 10 10.24 10.23 -2.51
C THR A 10 9.17 9.14 -2.39
N ILE A 11 9.50 7.92 -2.81
CA ILE A 11 8.67 6.73 -2.59
C ILE A 11 9.53 5.71 -1.86
N ALA A 12 9.04 5.18 -0.74
CA ALA A 12 9.65 4.04 -0.08
C ALA A 12 9.05 2.75 -0.63
N VAL A 13 9.86 1.71 -0.80
CA VAL A 13 9.42 0.43 -1.37
C VAL A 13 9.82 -0.71 -0.44
N LEU A 14 8.82 -1.47 0.02
CA LEU A 14 9.00 -2.65 0.86
C LEU A 14 8.61 -3.91 0.07
N VAL A 15 9.62 -4.60 -0.44
CA VAL A 15 9.50 -5.80 -1.25
C VAL A 15 10.02 -7.04 -0.55
N GLY A 16 9.46 -8.19 -0.92
CA GLY A 16 9.93 -9.49 -0.43
C GLY A 16 8.91 -10.61 -0.68
N PRO A 17 9.30 -11.88 -0.48
CA PRO A 17 8.41 -13.03 -0.70
C PRO A 17 7.11 -12.97 0.12
N THR A 18 6.09 -13.71 -0.30
CA THR A 18 4.87 -13.89 0.50
C THR A 18 5.21 -14.47 1.87
N ALA A 19 4.44 -14.09 2.90
CA ALA A 19 4.61 -14.55 4.29
C ALA A 19 5.92 -14.14 5.00
N THR A 20 6.69 -13.18 4.48
CA THR A 20 7.88 -12.63 5.18
C THR A 20 7.59 -11.51 6.17
N GLY A 21 6.32 -11.22 6.45
CA GLY A 21 5.94 -10.23 7.47
C GLY A 21 5.95 -8.77 7.02
N LYS A 22 5.96 -8.48 5.71
CA LYS A 22 5.97 -7.11 5.16
C LYS A 22 4.85 -6.24 5.70
N SER A 23 3.62 -6.73 5.74
CA SER A 23 2.47 -5.95 6.24
C SER A 23 2.69 -5.53 7.69
N ARG A 24 3.17 -6.45 8.54
CA ARG A 24 3.52 -6.14 9.93
C ARG A 24 4.61 -5.08 10.02
N LEU A 25 5.68 -5.21 9.23
CA LEU A 25 6.75 -4.22 9.20
C LEU A 25 6.26 -2.84 8.74
N ALA A 26 5.38 -2.79 7.73
CA ALA A 26 4.79 -1.53 7.28
C ALA A 26 3.98 -0.82 8.39
N LEU A 27 3.22 -1.59 9.18
CA LEU A 27 2.49 -1.04 10.35
C LEU A 27 3.43 -0.56 11.46
N GLU A 28 4.56 -1.22 11.70
CA GLU A 28 5.56 -0.72 12.64
C GLU A 28 6.23 0.57 12.13
N ILE A 29 6.48 0.68 10.82
CA ILE A 29 6.98 1.93 10.20
C ILE A 29 5.97 3.07 10.37
N ALA A 30 4.67 2.79 10.23
CA ALA A 30 3.61 3.78 10.40
C ALA A 30 3.54 4.40 11.81
N LYS A 31 4.07 3.72 12.83
CA LYS A 31 4.18 4.27 14.19
C LYS A 31 5.31 5.29 14.32
N LEU A 32 6.29 5.28 13.41
CA LEU A 32 7.51 6.07 13.48
C LEU A 32 7.54 7.20 12.45
N LEU A 33 6.88 7.02 11.31
CA LEU A 33 6.86 7.96 10.20
C LEU A 33 5.42 8.21 9.73
N PRO A 34 5.10 9.44 9.27
CA PRO A 34 3.80 9.75 8.68
C PRO A 34 3.70 9.15 7.27
N ILE A 35 3.55 7.84 7.19
CA ILE A 35 3.41 7.10 5.93
C ILE A 35 1.94 6.81 5.61
N GLU A 36 1.70 6.49 4.34
CA GLU A 36 0.50 5.79 3.89
C GLU A 36 0.93 4.63 2.97
N ILE A 37 0.20 3.52 3.01
CA ILE A 37 0.58 2.29 2.32
C ILE A 37 -0.09 2.26 0.94
N VAL A 38 0.69 2.05 -0.11
CA VAL A 38 0.19 1.72 -1.45
C VAL A 38 0.38 0.22 -1.66
N ASN A 39 -0.69 -0.50 -1.98
CA ASN A 39 -0.62 -1.94 -2.21
C ASN A 39 0.07 -2.27 -3.55
N GLY A 40 1.13 -3.07 -3.50
CA GLY A 40 1.82 -3.67 -4.65
C GLY A 40 1.67 -5.20 -4.74
N ASP A 41 0.63 -5.77 -4.12
CA ASP A 41 0.25 -7.17 -4.24
C ASP A 41 -1.06 -7.29 -5.03
N SER A 42 -1.01 -7.97 -6.18
CA SER A 42 -2.16 -8.10 -7.07
C SER A 42 -3.35 -8.83 -6.44
N ARG A 43 -3.11 -9.65 -5.41
CA ARG A 43 -4.18 -10.40 -4.74
C ARG A 43 -4.98 -9.55 -3.75
N LEU A 44 -4.39 -8.49 -3.20
CA LEU A 44 -5.05 -7.64 -2.20
C LEU A 44 -6.05 -6.64 -2.83
N LEU A 45 -6.01 -6.47 -4.15
CA LEU A 45 -6.94 -5.62 -4.89
C LEU A 45 -8.40 -6.09 -4.76
N TYR A 46 -8.62 -7.41 -4.66
CA TYR A 46 -9.94 -8.01 -4.72
C TYR A 46 -10.63 -8.10 -3.35
N ARG A 47 -11.91 -7.74 -3.32
CA ARG A 47 -12.81 -7.90 -2.17
C ARG A 47 -13.05 -9.38 -1.89
N HIS A 48 -13.51 -9.68 -0.68
CA HIS A 48 -13.91 -11.02 -0.19
C HIS A 48 -12.81 -12.08 -0.10
N MET A 49 -11.68 -11.89 -0.78
CA MET A 49 -10.50 -12.76 -0.73
C MET A 49 -9.60 -12.36 0.44
N ASN A 50 -10.02 -12.60 1.68
CA ASN A 50 -9.29 -12.10 2.86
C ASN A 50 -8.30 -13.15 3.44
N ILE A 51 -8.76 -14.38 3.63
CA ILE A 51 -7.99 -15.43 4.32
C ILE A 51 -6.83 -15.92 3.44
N GLY A 52 -7.12 -16.30 2.20
CA GLY A 52 -6.11 -16.85 1.27
C GLY A 52 -5.04 -15.84 0.82
N THR A 53 -5.21 -14.56 1.10
CA THR A 53 -4.28 -13.50 0.69
C THR A 53 -3.56 -12.84 1.87
N ALA A 54 -3.81 -13.31 3.11
CA ALA A 54 -3.29 -12.68 4.34
C ALA A 54 -3.53 -11.16 4.38
N LYS A 55 -4.77 -10.73 4.03
CA LYS A 55 -5.14 -9.31 4.00
C LYS A 55 -5.07 -8.69 5.40
N PRO A 56 -4.59 -7.45 5.54
CA PRO A 56 -4.66 -6.73 6.81
C PRO A 56 -6.10 -6.68 7.36
N SER A 57 -6.22 -6.75 8.68
CA SER A 57 -7.51 -6.59 9.37
C SER A 57 -8.04 -5.17 9.22
N ALA A 58 -9.36 -4.99 9.40
CA ALA A 58 -9.98 -3.66 9.38
C ALA A 58 -9.34 -2.71 10.39
N SER A 59 -9.04 -3.19 11.61
CA SER A 59 -8.36 -2.40 12.64
C SER A 59 -6.96 -1.94 12.24
N GLU A 60 -6.21 -2.75 11.48
CA GLU A 60 -4.89 -2.35 10.99
C GLU A 60 -5.01 -1.29 9.88
N MET A 61 -6.02 -1.42 9.00
CA MET A 61 -6.29 -0.45 7.94
C MET A 61 -6.87 0.87 8.46
N ASP A 62 -7.62 0.87 9.55
CA ASP A 62 -8.16 2.10 10.16
C ASP A 62 -7.05 2.96 10.79
N ASN A 63 -6.00 2.33 11.32
CA ASN A 63 -4.88 3.03 11.95
C ASN A 63 -3.80 3.50 10.96
N THR A 64 -3.74 2.91 9.76
CA THR A 64 -2.76 3.27 8.73
C THR A 64 -3.49 3.28 7.39
N PRO A 65 -3.66 4.43 6.72
CA PRO A 65 -4.34 4.48 5.42
C PRO A 65 -3.68 3.53 4.41
N HIS A 66 -4.48 2.62 3.84
CA HIS A 66 -4.08 1.71 2.79
C HIS A 66 -4.82 2.05 1.49
N HIS A 67 -4.06 2.21 0.41
CA HIS A 67 -4.56 2.45 -0.94
C HIS A 67 -4.52 1.16 -1.75
N LEU A 68 -5.48 1.02 -2.68
CA LEU A 68 -5.56 -0.11 -3.62
C LEU A 68 -5.71 -1.49 -2.94
N ILE A 69 -6.47 -1.55 -1.85
CA ILE A 69 -6.93 -2.79 -1.22
C ILE A 69 -8.45 -2.83 -1.30
N ASN A 70 -9.04 -4.00 -1.61
CA ASN A 70 -10.50 -4.14 -1.72
C ASN A 70 -11.11 -3.11 -2.70
N ILE A 71 -10.51 -2.89 -3.86
CA ILE A 71 -11.00 -1.93 -4.86
C ILE A 71 -11.81 -2.57 -5.98
N LEU A 72 -11.81 -3.90 -6.08
CA LEU A 72 -12.46 -4.67 -7.16
C LEU A 72 -13.25 -5.84 -6.59
N ASP A 73 -14.35 -6.20 -7.23
CA ASP A 73 -14.93 -7.54 -7.09
C ASP A 73 -14.12 -8.59 -7.88
N PRO A 74 -14.13 -9.87 -7.48
CA PRO A 74 -13.27 -10.91 -8.07
C PRO A 74 -13.46 -11.16 -9.57
N ASP A 75 -14.62 -10.82 -10.12
CA ASP A 75 -14.99 -10.97 -11.53
C ASP A 75 -14.73 -9.71 -12.37
N GLU A 76 -14.27 -8.62 -11.74
CA GLU A 76 -13.95 -7.38 -12.45
C GLU A 76 -12.60 -7.49 -13.19
N PRO A 77 -12.54 -7.16 -14.49
CA PRO A 77 -11.29 -7.13 -15.23
C PRO A 77 -10.42 -5.95 -14.78
N TYR A 78 -9.20 -6.24 -14.36
CA TYR A 78 -8.24 -5.22 -13.96
C TYR A 78 -6.86 -5.47 -14.54
N SER A 79 -6.32 -4.45 -15.21
CA SER A 79 -5.04 -4.55 -15.91
C SER A 79 -3.92 -3.84 -15.14
N LEU A 80 -2.69 -4.23 -15.44
CA LEU A 80 -1.51 -3.55 -14.90
C LEU A 80 -1.48 -2.05 -15.26
N ALA A 81 -1.99 -1.68 -16.43
CA ALA A 81 -2.06 -0.27 -16.84
C ALA A 81 -3.01 0.55 -15.95
N LEU A 82 -4.15 -0.03 -15.57
CA LEU A 82 -5.07 0.60 -14.61
C LEU A 82 -4.42 0.75 -13.24
N TYR A 83 -3.78 -0.33 -12.77
CA TYR A 83 -3.00 -0.30 -11.53
C TYR A 83 -1.96 0.84 -11.49
N ILE A 84 -1.15 0.99 -12.55
CA ILE A 84 -0.12 2.04 -12.61
C ILE A 84 -0.75 3.43 -12.48
N ASN A 85 -1.90 3.67 -13.13
CA ASN A 85 -2.59 4.95 -13.06
C ASN A 85 -3.10 5.25 -11.65
N ASP A 86 -3.73 4.26 -11.00
CA ASP A 86 -4.30 4.43 -9.67
C ASP A 86 -3.22 4.49 -8.57
N ALA A 87 -2.12 3.75 -8.74
CA ALA A 87 -0.95 3.84 -7.87
C ALA A 87 -0.30 5.22 -7.94
N ARG A 88 -0.09 5.77 -9.14
CA ARG A 88 0.41 7.14 -9.32
C ARG A 88 -0.51 8.17 -8.68
N ARG A 89 -1.82 8.04 -8.87
CA ARG A 89 -2.80 8.95 -8.25
C ARG A 89 -2.72 8.89 -6.73
N SER A 90 -2.62 7.69 -6.15
CA SER A 90 -2.48 7.49 -4.71
C SER A 90 -1.19 8.13 -4.20
N ILE A 91 -0.06 7.89 -4.87
CA ILE A 91 1.26 8.47 -4.53
C ILE A 91 1.20 10.01 -4.54
N GLU A 92 0.63 10.61 -5.60
CA GLU A 92 0.47 12.06 -5.69
C GLU A 92 -0.40 12.64 -4.56
N GLN A 93 -1.49 11.94 -4.19
CA GLN A 93 -2.34 12.36 -3.08
C GLN A 93 -1.60 12.32 -1.74
N ILE A 94 -0.82 11.26 -1.50
CA ILE A 94 -0.02 11.10 -0.28
C ILE A 94 1.05 12.20 -0.19
N HIS A 95 1.75 12.50 -1.29
CA HIS A 95 2.72 13.60 -1.34
C HIS A 95 2.06 14.96 -1.07
N ARG A 96 0.89 15.23 -1.67
CA ARG A 96 0.13 16.47 -1.40
C ARG A 96 -0.32 16.59 0.05
N ALA A 97 -0.50 15.47 0.75
CA ALA A 97 -0.80 15.43 2.18
C ALA A 97 0.45 15.60 3.07
N GLY A 98 1.65 15.76 2.49
CA GLY A 98 2.91 15.88 3.23
C GLY A 98 3.37 14.58 3.89
N ARG A 99 2.96 13.44 3.33
CA ARG A 99 3.21 12.09 3.87
C ARG A 99 4.11 11.29 2.93
N LEU A 100 4.69 10.21 3.43
CA LEU A 100 5.56 9.32 2.66
C LEU A 100 4.75 8.14 2.09
N PRO A 101 4.64 7.99 0.76
CA PRO A 101 4.10 6.77 0.17
C PRO A 101 5.04 5.59 0.44
N LEU A 102 4.51 4.52 1.03
CA LEU A 102 5.17 3.25 1.18
C LEU A 102 4.50 2.20 0.29
N LEU A 103 5.14 1.85 -0.82
CA LEU A 103 4.70 0.77 -1.70
C LEU A 103 5.07 -0.58 -1.06
N VAL A 104 4.07 -1.38 -0.68
CA VAL A 104 4.27 -2.67 0.00
C VAL A 104 3.79 -3.79 -0.91
N GLY A 105 4.67 -4.72 -1.29
CA GLY A 105 4.28 -5.77 -2.22
C GLY A 105 5.31 -6.86 -2.44
N GLY A 106 4.97 -7.77 -3.35
CA GLY A 106 5.83 -8.89 -3.74
C GLY A 106 5.57 -9.39 -5.16
N THR A 107 4.66 -8.73 -5.89
CA THR A 107 4.36 -9.08 -7.28
C THR A 107 5.25 -8.23 -8.18
N GLY A 108 6.25 -8.84 -8.83
CA GLY A 108 7.29 -8.09 -9.55
C GLY A 108 6.78 -7.15 -10.65
N GLN A 109 5.62 -7.43 -11.25
CA GLN A 109 5.01 -6.54 -12.26
C GLN A 109 4.38 -5.27 -11.67
N TYR A 110 4.07 -5.25 -10.36
CA TYR A 110 3.32 -4.19 -9.68
C TYR A 110 4.24 -3.24 -8.87
N ILE A 111 5.55 -3.46 -8.96
CA ILE A 111 6.60 -2.66 -8.33
C ILE A 111 7.25 -1.74 -9.38
#